data_AF-A0A812JFI8-F1
#
_entry.id   AF-A0A812JFI8-F1
#
_cell.length_a   1.000
_cell.length_b   1.000
_cell.length_c   1.000
_cell.angle_alpha   90.00
_cell.angle_beta   90.00
_cell.angle_gamma   90.00
#
_symmetry.space_group_name_H-M   'P 1'
#
loop_
_entity.id
_entity.type
_entity.pdbx_description
1 polymer ?
#
loop_
_entity_poly.entity_id
_entity_poly.type
_entity_poly.pdbx_seq_one_letter_code
_entity_poly.pdbx_strand_id
1 'polypeptide(L)'
;FHLPAVAPKDCFLSPALMVVDLGRWQSENISGKILTWLQRYRDQPLEEDLWVKSLIMPPWLLSLERFAELDPAWGCVDLGSEELTPQETKSLLKMGLAREDMLRLEMGISSSGRLQPALHICTAGSKLLHFSGSFKPWLPTGRSSPICALPQVQGPYLGWTQSGESELTLHCKLDGQELRVLNCSSLWRAFLTAEQECGLKGYDAGWPDVDK
;
A
#
# COMPACT_ATOMS: atom_id res chain seq x y z
N PHE A 1 -8.47 -9.51 28.31
CA PHE A 1 -7.84 -9.64 26.98
C PHE A 1 -6.46 -10.25 27.17
N HIS A 2 -6.27 -11.51 26.77
CA HIS A 2 -4.95 -12.14 26.73
C HIS A 2 -4.39 -11.95 25.31
N LEU A 3 -3.27 -11.24 25.20
CA LEU A 3 -2.55 -11.11 23.94
C LEU A 3 -1.56 -12.27 23.84
N PRO A 4 -1.59 -13.08 22.76
CA PRO A 4 -0.62 -14.14 22.55
C PRO A 4 0.77 -13.58 22.28
N ALA A 5 1.81 -14.33 22.66
CA ALA A 5 3.19 -14.03 22.31
C ALA A 5 3.42 -14.28 20.81
N VAL A 6 4.08 -13.32 20.14
CA VAL A 6 4.33 -13.33 18.70
C VAL A 6 5.39 -14.38 18.33
N ALA A 7 5.10 -15.24 17.36
CA ALA A 7 6.10 -16.15 16.81
C ALA A 7 7.04 -15.40 15.84
N PRO A 8 8.35 -15.73 15.76
CA PRO A 8 9.33 -15.01 14.94
C PRO A 8 9.03 -14.94 13.44
N LYS A 9 8.04 -15.70 12.96
CA LYS A 9 7.66 -15.82 11.55
C LYS A 9 6.60 -14.80 11.12
N ASP A 10 6.01 -14.09 12.08
CA ASP A 10 4.86 -13.20 11.88
C ASP A 10 5.19 -11.71 12.11
N CYS A 11 6.49 -11.37 12.22
CA CYS A 11 6.94 -10.01 12.50
C CYS A 11 6.93 -9.11 11.26
N PHE A 12 5.77 -8.89 10.63
CA PHE A 12 5.62 -7.79 9.68
C PHE A 12 4.53 -6.84 10.16
N LEU A 13 4.94 -5.79 10.87
CA LEU A 13 4.09 -4.62 11.09
C LEU A 13 4.23 -3.70 9.88
N SER A 14 3.13 -3.43 9.20
CA SER A 14 3.12 -2.40 8.17
C SER A 14 3.15 -1.02 8.85
N PRO A 15 4.12 -0.14 8.52
CA PRO A 15 4.13 1.23 9.05
C PRO A 15 3.07 2.13 8.41
N ALA A 16 2.29 1.61 7.45
CA ALA A 16 1.29 2.39 6.72
C ALA A 16 0.23 3.01 7.64
N LEU A 17 -0.15 2.30 8.70
CA LEU A 17 -1.13 2.74 9.67
C LEU A 17 -0.79 2.16 11.04
N MET A 18 -0.81 3.03 12.05
CA MET A 18 -0.64 2.63 13.43
C MET A 18 -1.56 3.47 14.33
N VAL A 19 -2.13 2.83 15.35
CA VAL A 19 -2.85 3.49 16.42
C VAL A 19 -2.01 3.42 17.68
N VAL A 20 -1.74 4.56 18.30
CA VAL A 20 -0.85 4.67 19.47
C VAL A 20 -1.64 5.06 20.70
N ASP A 21 -1.53 4.26 21.75
CA ASP A 21 -1.91 4.67 23.10
C ASP A 21 -0.81 5.59 23.67
N LEU A 22 -1.08 6.89 23.70
CA LEU A 22 -0.12 7.90 24.14
C LEU A 22 0.24 7.78 25.63
N GLY A 23 -0.72 7.40 26.49
CA GLY A 23 -0.47 7.25 27.92
C GLY A 23 0.49 6.09 28.17
N ARG A 24 0.25 4.96 27.51
CA ARG A 24 1.14 3.81 27.56
C ARG A 24 2.48 4.10 26.92
N TRP A 25 2.49 4.73 25.75
CA TRP A 25 3.70 5.13 25.02
C TRP A 25 4.64 5.96 25.90
N GLN A 26 4.08 6.93 26.64
CA GLN A 26 4.82 7.77 27.57
C GLN A 26 5.30 6.96 28.79
N SER A 27 4.41 6.20 29.43
CA SER A 27 4.74 5.45 30.65
C SER A 27 5.81 4.37 30.44
N GLU A 28 5.87 3.77 29.24
CA GLU A 28 6.85 2.74 28.88
C GLU A 28 8.10 3.32 28.20
N ASN A 29 8.20 4.65 28.08
CA ASN A 29 9.29 5.38 27.43
C ASN A 29 9.65 4.81 26.05
N ILE A 30 8.65 4.54 25.20
CA ILE A 30 8.85 3.89 23.90
C ILE A 30 9.76 4.73 22.99
N SER A 31 9.58 6.05 22.95
CA SER A 31 10.49 6.94 22.20
C SER A 31 11.95 6.83 22.66
N GLY A 32 12.20 6.74 23.97
CA GLY A 32 13.55 6.55 24.50
C GLY A 32 14.16 5.21 24.10
N LYS A 33 13.37 4.14 24.08
CA LYS A 33 13.80 2.82 23.58
C LYS A 33 14.16 2.87 22.09
N ILE A 34 13.33 3.50 21.26
CA ILE A 34 13.59 3.69 19.82
C ILE A 34 14.91 4.45 19.61
N LEU A 35 15.09 5.57 20.32
CA LEU A 35 16.33 6.37 20.26
C LEU A 35 17.56 5.56 20.71
N THR A 36 17.42 4.73 21.73
CA THR A 36 18.50 3.85 22.20
C THR A 36 18.94 2.89 21.10
N TRP A 37 17.99 2.29 20.37
CA TRP A 37 18.30 1.40 19.24
C TRP A 37 18.96 2.15 18.09
N LEU A 38 18.45 3.33 17.72
CA LEU A 38 19.04 4.19 16.69
C LEU A 38 20.48 4.59 17.04
N GLN A 39 20.74 4.98 18.29
CA GLN A 39 22.08 5.31 18.77
C GLN A 39 23.01 4.10 18.71
N ARG A 40 22.55 2.94 19.19
CA ARG A 40 23.35 1.70 19.12
C ARG A 40 23.75 1.34 17.69
N TYR A 41 22.83 1.44 16.74
CA TYR A 41 23.12 1.17 15.34
C TYR A 41 24.14 2.17 14.77
N ARG A 42 24.00 3.46 15.09
CA ARG A 42 24.96 4.50 14.68
C ARG A 42 26.36 4.29 15.27
N ASP A 43 26.43 3.90 16.55
CA ASP A 43 27.68 3.86 17.32
C ASP A 43 28.42 2.52 17.18
N GLN A 44 27.79 1.50 16.56
CA GLN A 44 28.43 0.21 16.31
C GLN A 44 29.30 0.24 15.05
N PRO A 45 30.56 -0.24 15.12
CA PRO A 45 31.35 -0.50 13.93
C PRO A 45 30.79 -1.76 13.25
N LEU A 46 29.78 -1.57 12.41
CA LEU A 46 29.17 -2.65 11.64
C LEU A 46 29.97 -2.86 10.35
N GLU A 47 30.45 -4.08 10.13
CA GLU A 47 31.07 -4.47 8.85
C GLU A 47 30.03 -4.51 7.71
N GLU A 48 28.76 -4.74 8.05
CA GLU A 48 27.62 -4.77 7.13
C GLU A 48 26.38 -4.11 7.75
N ASP A 49 25.55 -3.48 6.93
CA ASP A 49 24.31 -2.85 7.36
C ASP A 49 23.27 -3.91 7.81
N LEU A 50 22.97 -3.92 9.10
CA LEU A 50 21.97 -4.83 9.69
C LEU A 50 20.52 -4.44 9.37
N TRP A 51 20.26 -3.19 8.98
CA TRP A 51 18.90 -2.64 8.81
C TRP A 51 18.59 -2.39 7.33
N VAL A 52 18.78 -3.44 6.53
CA VAL A 52 18.57 -3.41 5.09
C VAL A 52 17.12 -2.99 4.77
N LYS A 53 16.97 -1.99 3.89
CA LYS A 53 15.71 -1.42 3.37
C LYS A 53 14.93 -0.49 4.31
N SER A 54 15.23 -0.43 5.62
CA SER A 54 14.52 0.48 6.52
C SER A 54 15.28 0.76 7.81
N LEU A 55 15.64 2.02 8.04
CA LEU A 55 16.22 2.49 9.32
C LEU A 55 15.18 2.69 10.42
N ILE A 56 13.89 2.74 10.06
CA ILE A 56 12.82 3.02 11.02
C ILE A 56 12.18 1.73 11.55
N MET A 57 11.98 0.71 10.71
CA MET A 57 11.23 -0.48 11.12
C MET A 57 11.91 -1.28 12.23
N PRO A 58 13.23 -1.59 12.17
CA PRO A 58 13.85 -2.42 13.20
C PRO A 58 13.83 -1.77 14.60
N PRO A 59 14.19 -0.48 14.81
CA PRO A 59 14.05 0.18 16.11
C PRO A 59 12.64 0.14 16.68
N TRP A 60 11.64 0.28 15.81
CA TRP A 60 10.23 0.23 16.21
C TRP A 60 9.84 -1.16 16.68
N LEU A 61 10.10 -2.19 15.87
CA LEU A 61 9.83 -3.59 16.23
C LEU A 61 10.53 -3.99 17.54
N LEU A 62 11.78 -3.55 17.73
CA LEU A 62 12.56 -3.84 18.95
C LEU A 62 12.08 -3.06 20.18
N SER A 63 11.31 -1.99 19.99
CA SER A 63 10.79 -1.16 21.09
C SER A 63 9.35 -1.51 21.47
N LEU A 64 8.60 -2.13 20.55
CA LEU A 64 7.21 -2.51 20.73
C LEU A 64 7.09 -3.94 21.24
N GLU A 65 7.05 -4.11 22.55
CA GLU A 65 6.92 -5.43 23.19
C GLU A 65 5.49 -6.01 23.11
N ARG A 66 4.47 -5.15 22.96
CA ARG A 66 3.08 -5.56 22.88
C ARG A 66 2.32 -4.67 21.91
N PHE A 67 1.82 -5.26 20.84
CA PHE A 67 0.93 -4.61 19.89
C PHE A 67 -0.31 -5.49 19.68
N ALA A 68 -1.36 -4.88 19.13
CA ALA A 68 -2.50 -5.60 18.60
C ALA A 68 -2.55 -5.35 17.10
N GLU A 69 -2.83 -6.39 16.34
CA GLU A 69 -3.05 -6.26 14.91
C GLU A 69 -4.37 -5.53 14.66
N LEU A 70 -4.35 -4.59 13.71
CA LEU A 70 -5.57 -4.00 13.20
C LEU A 70 -6.26 -5.01 12.29
N ASP A 71 -7.59 -4.93 12.24
CA ASP A 71 -8.37 -5.67 11.24
C ASP A 71 -7.80 -5.40 9.83
N PRO A 72 -7.58 -6.41 8.98
CA PRO A 72 -7.05 -6.22 7.63
C PRO A 72 -7.82 -5.20 6.78
N ALA A 73 -9.10 -4.98 7.06
CA ALA A 73 -9.89 -3.94 6.42
C ALA A 73 -9.38 -2.52 6.73
N TRP A 74 -8.49 -2.31 7.70
CA TRP A 74 -7.90 -1.00 8.00
C TRP A 74 -6.81 -0.57 7.01
N GLY A 75 -6.33 -1.43 6.12
CA GLY A 75 -5.34 -1.01 5.13
C GLY A 75 -5.13 -2.00 3.99
N CYS A 76 -5.18 -1.48 2.76
CA CYS A 76 -4.63 -2.13 1.58
C CYS A 76 -3.33 -1.41 1.22
N VAL A 77 -2.21 -2.12 1.41
CA VAL A 77 -0.85 -1.56 1.30
C VAL A 77 -0.21 -1.99 -0.02
N ASP A 78 0.94 -1.38 -0.32
CA ASP A 78 1.77 -1.71 -1.49
C ASP A 78 1.08 -1.48 -2.84
N LEU A 79 0.08 -0.60 -2.87
CA LEU A 79 -0.66 -0.20 -4.08
C LEU A 79 0.20 0.53 -5.12
N GLY A 80 1.42 0.92 -4.75
CA GLY A 80 2.42 1.48 -5.66
C GLY A 80 3.37 0.44 -6.26
N SER A 81 3.12 -0.85 -6.04
CA SER A 81 3.96 -1.94 -6.56
C SER A 81 3.66 -2.22 -8.02
N GLU A 82 4.71 -2.40 -8.82
CA GLU A 82 4.57 -2.73 -10.25
C GLU A 82 4.19 -4.21 -10.47
N GLU A 83 4.65 -5.08 -9.56
CA GLU A 83 4.40 -6.51 -9.62
C GLU A 83 3.96 -7.01 -8.25
N LEU A 84 3.17 -8.08 -8.24
CA LEU A 84 2.86 -8.83 -7.02
C LEU A 84 4.06 -9.69 -6.60
N THR A 85 4.15 -9.96 -5.30
CA THR A 85 5.09 -10.97 -4.80
C THR A 85 4.77 -12.35 -5.38
N PRO A 86 5.73 -13.30 -5.39
CA PRO A 86 5.47 -14.67 -5.83
C PRO A 86 4.35 -15.36 -5.02
N GLN A 87 4.22 -15.03 -3.74
CA GLN A 87 3.18 -15.58 -2.88
C GLN A 87 1.80 -15.02 -3.25
N GLU A 88 1.66 -13.71 -3.44
CA GLU A 88 0.42 -13.08 -3.88
C GLU A 88 0.02 -13.53 -5.28
N THR A 89 0.98 -13.62 -6.21
CA THR A 89 0.78 -14.16 -7.56
C THR A 89 0.19 -15.57 -7.48
N LYS A 90 0.81 -16.45 -6.68
CA LYS A 90 0.33 -17.82 -6.48
C LYS A 90 -1.07 -17.84 -5.85
N SER A 91 -1.36 -16.96 -4.89
CA SER A 91 -2.68 -16.86 -4.26
C SER A 91 -3.76 -16.44 -5.26
N LEU A 92 -3.52 -15.42 -6.08
CA LEU A 92 -4.48 -14.97 -7.09
C LEU A 92 -4.74 -16.04 -8.16
N LEU A 93 -3.69 -16.71 -8.64
CA LEU A 93 -3.87 -17.81 -9.60
C LEU A 93 -4.66 -18.98 -8.99
N LYS A 94 -4.44 -19.28 -7.71
CA LYS A 94 -5.24 -20.29 -6.97
C LYS A 94 -6.69 -19.85 -6.77
N MET A 95 -6.94 -18.56 -6.63
CA MET A 95 -8.29 -17.99 -6.62
C MET A 95 -8.94 -18.00 -8.01
N GLY A 96 -8.31 -18.58 -9.02
CA GLY A 96 -8.95 -18.81 -10.32
C GLY A 96 -8.96 -17.59 -11.24
N LEU A 97 -7.97 -16.67 -11.10
CA LEU A 97 -7.76 -15.60 -12.07
C LEU A 97 -7.57 -16.23 -13.47
N ALA A 98 -8.60 -16.11 -14.31
CA ALA A 98 -8.64 -16.76 -15.61
C ALA A 98 -7.63 -16.13 -16.58
N ARG A 99 -7.12 -16.93 -17.53
CA ARG A 99 -6.19 -16.43 -18.54
C ARG A 99 -6.82 -15.34 -19.40
N GLU A 100 -8.11 -15.47 -19.69
CA GLU A 100 -8.89 -14.50 -20.44
C GLU A 100 -8.99 -13.16 -19.70
N ASP A 101 -9.14 -13.20 -18.37
CA ASP A 101 -9.17 -12.00 -17.55
C ASP A 101 -7.80 -11.34 -17.49
N MET A 102 -6.71 -12.12 -17.37
CA MET A 102 -5.35 -11.60 -17.47
C MET A 102 -5.11 -10.90 -18.82
N LEU A 103 -5.54 -11.49 -19.93
CA LEU A 103 -5.41 -10.88 -21.25
C LEU A 103 -6.21 -9.58 -21.37
N ARG A 104 -7.44 -9.54 -20.85
CA ARG A 104 -8.29 -8.33 -20.84
C ARG A 104 -7.72 -7.21 -19.99
N LEU A 105 -7.04 -7.57 -18.90
CA LEU A 105 -6.39 -6.65 -17.98
C LEU A 105 -4.96 -6.30 -18.41
N GLU A 106 -4.51 -6.76 -19.58
CA GLU A 106 -3.15 -6.60 -20.09
C GLU A 106 -2.08 -7.07 -19.08
N MET A 107 -2.42 -8.10 -18.31
CA MET A 107 -1.56 -8.70 -17.30
C MET A 107 -0.70 -9.81 -17.88
N GLY A 108 0.55 -9.86 -17.42
CA GLY A 108 1.51 -10.90 -17.73
C GLY A 108 2.23 -11.41 -16.49
N ILE A 109 2.94 -12.53 -16.66
CA ILE A 109 3.86 -13.06 -15.65
C ILE A 109 5.27 -12.67 -16.10
N SER A 110 6.01 -11.95 -15.26
CA SER A 110 7.39 -11.59 -15.54
C SER A 110 8.31 -12.81 -15.51
N SER A 111 9.55 -12.66 -15.99
CA SER A 111 10.54 -13.74 -15.98
C SER A 111 10.84 -14.28 -14.57
N SER A 112 10.54 -13.50 -13.53
CA SER A 112 10.68 -13.88 -12.13
C SER A 112 9.45 -14.61 -11.55
N GLY A 113 8.44 -14.89 -12.38
CA GLY A 113 7.20 -15.55 -11.97
C GLY A 113 6.23 -14.63 -11.21
N ARG A 114 6.33 -13.31 -11.41
CA ARG A 114 5.49 -12.31 -10.73
C ARG A 114 4.45 -11.72 -11.67
N LEU A 115 3.25 -11.50 -11.16
CA LEU A 115 2.15 -10.92 -11.92
C LEU A 115 2.30 -9.40 -12.06
N GLN A 116 2.20 -8.88 -13.28
CA GLN A 116 2.30 -7.45 -13.60
C GLN A 116 1.29 -7.03 -14.69
N PRO A 117 0.65 -5.84 -14.61
CA PRO A 117 0.66 -4.96 -13.45
C PRO A 117 0.06 -5.66 -12.22
N ALA A 118 0.40 -5.15 -11.03
CA ALA A 118 -0.12 -5.72 -9.79
C ALA A 118 -1.65 -5.59 -9.72
N LEU A 119 -2.34 -6.65 -9.24
CA LEU A 119 -3.78 -6.65 -8.98
C LEU A 119 -4.03 -6.68 -7.47
N HIS A 120 -4.55 -5.58 -6.93
CA HIS A 120 -4.85 -5.40 -5.52
C HIS A 120 -6.33 -5.60 -5.23
N ILE A 121 -6.71 -6.81 -4.84
CA ILE A 121 -8.10 -7.13 -4.47
C ILE A 121 -8.51 -6.57 -3.10
N CYS A 122 -7.55 -6.26 -2.22
CA CYS A 122 -7.85 -5.76 -0.88
C CYS A 122 -8.54 -4.38 -0.89
N THR A 123 -8.43 -3.62 -2.00
CA THR A 123 -9.09 -2.32 -2.13
C THR A 123 -10.61 -2.42 -2.11
N ALA A 124 -11.19 -3.59 -2.41
CA ALA A 124 -12.64 -3.80 -2.36
C ALA A 124 -13.24 -3.57 -0.96
N GLY A 125 -12.48 -3.91 0.09
CA GLY A 125 -12.93 -3.89 1.48
C GLY A 125 -12.09 -3.02 2.42
N SER A 126 -11.04 -2.36 1.92
CA SER A 126 -10.14 -1.57 2.76
C SER A 126 -10.65 -0.15 3.00
N LYS A 127 -10.51 0.33 4.23
CA LYS A 127 -10.81 1.69 4.68
C LYS A 127 -9.70 2.69 4.37
N LEU A 128 -8.47 2.21 4.17
CA LEU A 128 -7.31 3.02 3.84
C LEU A 128 -6.54 2.39 2.68
N LEU A 129 -6.15 3.23 1.73
CA LEU A 129 -5.37 2.88 0.55
C LEU A 129 -3.97 3.47 0.70
N HIS A 130 -2.94 2.63 0.73
CA HIS A 130 -1.56 3.08 0.87
C HIS A 130 -0.74 2.73 -0.38
N PHE A 131 -0.39 3.78 -1.13
CA PHE A 131 0.45 3.70 -2.32
C PHE A 131 1.95 3.66 -1.96
N SER A 132 2.36 2.64 -1.20
CA SER A 132 3.77 2.29 -1.02
C SER A 132 4.31 1.67 -2.31
N GLY A 133 5.52 2.08 -2.72
CA GLY A 133 6.15 1.64 -3.97
C GLY A 133 6.52 2.79 -4.90
N SER A 134 6.98 2.43 -6.10
CA SER A 134 7.45 3.35 -7.15
C SER A 134 6.30 4.06 -7.86
N PHE A 135 5.16 3.40 -8.02
CA PHE A 135 3.99 4.00 -8.65
C PHE A 135 3.29 4.96 -7.68
N LYS A 136 3.14 6.21 -8.11
CA LYS A 136 2.40 7.25 -7.40
C LYS A 136 1.25 7.74 -8.29
N PRO A 137 -0.02 7.63 -7.86
CA PRO A 137 -1.17 7.99 -8.70
C PRO A 137 -1.27 9.48 -9.04
N TRP A 138 -0.56 10.34 -8.28
CA TRP A 138 -0.44 11.77 -8.52
C TRP A 138 0.69 12.15 -9.47
N LEU A 139 1.57 11.23 -9.87
CA LEU A 139 2.65 11.51 -10.80
C LEU A 139 2.30 11.01 -12.21
N PRO A 140 2.70 11.73 -13.27
CA PRO A 140 2.62 11.20 -14.63
C PRO A 140 3.60 10.02 -14.77
N THR A 141 3.07 8.81 -14.93
CA THR A 141 3.91 7.62 -15.12
C THR A 141 3.71 7.04 -16.52
N GLY A 142 4.82 6.79 -17.23
CA GLY A 142 4.81 5.96 -18.44
C GLY A 142 4.82 4.45 -18.18
N ARG A 143 4.59 4.03 -16.92
CA ARG A 143 4.56 2.62 -16.48
C ARG A 143 3.12 2.12 -16.43
N SER A 144 2.95 0.80 -16.52
CA SER A 144 1.65 0.16 -16.35
C SER A 144 1.12 0.45 -14.94
N SER A 145 -0.10 0.97 -14.86
CA SER A 145 -0.73 1.31 -13.57
C SER A 145 -1.19 0.03 -12.87
N PRO A 146 -0.98 -0.09 -11.54
CA PRO A 146 -1.59 -1.16 -10.76
C PRO A 146 -3.12 -1.14 -10.92
N ILE A 147 -3.70 -2.33 -10.82
CA ILE A 147 -5.14 -2.56 -10.95
C ILE A 147 -5.71 -2.77 -9.55
N CYS A 148 -6.80 -2.06 -9.25
CA CYS A 148 -7.48 -2.10 -7.97
C CYS A 148 -8.89 -2.66 -8.14
N ALA A 149 -9.31 -3.48 -7.18
CA ALA A 149 -10.71 -3.83 -7.04
C ALA A 149 -11.54 -2.60 -6.62
N LEU A 150 -12.73 -2.47 -7.20
CA LEU A 150 -13.64 -1.38 -6.89
C LEU A 150 -14.19 -1.57 -5.45
N PRO A 151 -14.09 -0.57 -4.58
CA PRO A 151 -14.67 -0.63 -3.24
C PRO A 151 -16.19 -0.88 -3.26
N GLN A 152 -16.67 -1.69 -2.32
CA GLN A 152 -18.11 -1.89 -2.11
C GLN A 152 -18.73 -0.77 -1.23
N VAL A 153 -18.41 0.48 -1.54
CA VAL A 153 -18.98 1.65 -0.85
C VAL A 153 -19.73 2.54 -1.83
N GLN A 154 -20.56 3.45 -1.31
CA GLN A 154 -21.20 4.46 -2.14
C GLN A 154 -20.13 5.30 -2.85
N GLY A 155 -20.20 5.34 -4.18
CA GLY A 155 -19.23 6.06 -4.98
C GLY A 155 -19.22 7.56 -4.66
N PRO A 156 -18.11 8.25 -4.94
CA PRO A 156 -18.04 9.69 -4.78
C PRO A 156 -19.05 10.38 -5.71
N TYR A 157 -19.40 11.63 -5.39
CA TYR A 157 -20.45 12.38 -6.11
C TYR A 157 -20.22 12.47 -7.62
N LEU A 158 -18.95 12.47 -8.06
CA LEU A 158 -18.55 12.52 -9.46
C LEU A 158 -18.45 11.14 -10.12
N GLY A 159 -18.76 10.06 -9.41
CA GLY A 159 -18.54 8.69 -9.86
C GLY A 159 -17.08 8.24 -9.69
N TRP A 160 -16.83 6.97 -9.99
CA TRP A 160 -15.49 6.37 -9.92
C TRP A 160 -14.60 6.74 -11.11
N THR A 161 -15.11 7.56 -12.03
CA THR A 161 -14.49 7.97 -13.29
C THR A 161 -14.79 9.45 -13.54
N GLN A 162 -13.80 10.20 -14.02
CA GLN A 162 -14.05 11.56 -14.52
C GLN A 162 -14.55 11.52 -15.96
N SER A 163 -15.33 12.53 -16.36
CA SER A 163 -15.82 12.69 -17.73
C SER A 163 -14.67 12.72 -18.74
N GLY A 164 -14.57 11.71 -19.60
CA GLY A 164 -13.57 11.62 -20.68
C GLY A 164 -12.46 10.60 -20.47
N GLU A 165 -12.33 9.97 -19.29
CA GLU A 165 -11.57 8.73 -19.17
C GLU A 165 -12.44 7.59 -19.73
N SER A 166 -11.97 6.94 -20.79
CA SER A 166 -12.63 5.74 -21.33
C SER A 166 -12.58 4.62 -20.28
N GLU A 167 -13.68 4.57 -19.52
CA GLU A 167 -14.11 3.52 -18.61
C GLU A 167 -13.80 2.13 -19.15
N LEU A 168 -12.93 1.41 -18.45
CA LEU A 168 -13.10 -0.02 -18.38
C LEU A 168 -13.05 -0.39 -16.91
N THR A 169 -14.18 -0.19 -16.23
CA THR A 169 -14.45 -1.08 -15.10
C THR A 169 -14.52 -2.48 -15.70
N LEU A 170 -13.45 -3.24 -15.52
CA LEU A 170 -13.36 -4.59 -16.05
C LEU A 170 -13.98 -5.54 -15.06
N HIS A 171 -14.56 -6.59 -15.61
CA HIS A 171 -15.12 -7.69 -14.84
C HIS A 171 -14.15 -8.84 -14.96
N CYS A 172 -13.58 -9.27 -13.85
CA CYS A 172 -12.81 -10.50 -13.77
C CYS A 172 -13.48 -11.49 -12.82
N LYS A 173 -13.18 -12.78 -12.97
CA LYS A 173 -13.69 -13.82 -12.08
C LYS A 173 -12.60 -14.28 -11.13
N LEU A 174 -12.93 -14.23 -9.84
CA LEU A 174 -12.10 -14.78 -8.78
C LEU A 174 -12.99 -15.64 -7.88
N ASP A 175 -12.66 -16.91 -7.76
CA ASP A 175 -13.38 -17.92 -6.99
C ASP A 175 -14.87 -18.00 -7.39
N GLY A 176 -15.13 -17.87 -8.70
CA GLY A 176 -16.49 -17.82 -9.26
C GLY A 176 -17.25 -16.52 -8.99
N GLN A 177 -16.70 -15.58 -8.22
CA GLN A 177 -17.28 -14.27 -7.97
C GLN A 177 -16.83 -13.27 -9.02
N GLU A 178 -17.77 -12.43 -9.45
CA GLU A 178 -17.50 -11.34 -10.37
C GLU A 178 -16.94 -10.15 -9.60
N LEU A 179 -15.72 -9.74 -9.96
CA LEU A 179 -15.03 -8.62 -9.38
C LEU A 179 -14.93 -7.48 -10.40
N ARG A 180 -15.35 -6.30 -9.97
CA ARG A 180 -15.19 -5.06 -10.72
C ARG A 180 -13.82 -4.46 -10.38
N VAL A 181 -13.02 -4.17 -11.39
CA VAL A 181 -11.66 -3.63 -11.23
C VAL A 181 -11.43 -2.41 -12.11
N LEU A 182 -10.49 -1.55 -11.73
CA LEU A 182 -10.09 -0.35 -12.46
C LEU A 182 -8.63 0.02 -12.15
N ASN A 183 -8.05 0.97 -12.87
CA ASN A 183 -6.71 1.49 -12.56
C ASN A 183 -6.68 2.16 -11.18
N CYS A 184 -5.72 1.79 -10.34
CA CYS A 184 -5.62 2.35 -8.98
C CYS A 184 -5.49 3.88 -8.95
N SER A 185 -5.00 4.51 -10.03
CA SER A 185 -5.01 5.97 -10.19
C SER A 185 -6.42 6.55 -10.23
N SER A 186 -7.35 5.95 -10.98
CA SER A 186 -8.75 6.38 -11.02
C SER A 186 -9.40 6.20 -9.64
N LEU A 187 -9.08 5.12 -8.91
CA LEU A 187 -9.55 4.94 -7.54
C LEU A 187 -9.11 6.09 -6.62
N TRP A 188 -7.84 6.48 -6.70
CA TRP A 188 -7.30 7.57 -5.89
C TRP A 188 -7.90 8.93 -6.27
N ARG A 189 -8.02 9.23 -7.58
CA ARG A 189 -8.61 10.49 -8.07
C ARG A 189 -10.07 10.63 -7.70
N ALA A 190 -10.82 9.54 -7.60
CA ALA A 190 -12.22 9.56 -7.23
C ALA A 190 -12.49 10.22 -5.86
N PHE A 191 -11.50 10.23 -4.97
CA PHE A 191 -11.59 10.86 -3.64
C PHE A 191 -11.02 12.29 -3.59
N LEU A 192 -10.58 12.86 -4.71
CA LEU A 192 -10.13 14.25 -4.76
C LEU A 192 -11.30 15.19 -5.04
N THR A 193 -11.36 16.27 -4.26
CA THR A 193 -12.16 17.45 -4.60
C THR A 193 -11.50 18.23 -5.75
N ALA A 194 -12.28 19.04 -6.46
CA ALA A 194 -11.75 19.91 -7.51
C ALA A 194 -10.63 20.86 -7.01
N GLU A 195 -10.73 21.31 -5.76
CA GLU A 195 -9.71 22.14 -5.12
C GLU A 195 -8.41 21.36 -4.85
N GLN A 196 -8.52 20.13 -4.35
CA GLN A 196 -7.37 19.26 -4.13
C GLN A 196 -6.70 18.85 -5.45
N GLU A 197 -7.47 18.60 -6.50
CA GLU A 197 -6.92 18.32 -7.83
C GLU A 197 -6.14 19.52 -8.38
N CYS A 198 -6.64 20.74 -8.20
CA CYS A 198 -5.93 21.96 -8.56
C CYS A 198 -4.67 22.18 -7.73
N GLY A 199 -4.68 21.87 -6.44
CA GLY A 199 -3.50 21.98 -5.57
C GLY A 199 -2.35 21.05 -5.96
N LEU A 200 -2.62 20.00 -6.73
CA LEU A 200 -1.62 19.08 -7.27
C LEU A 200 -1.05 19.56 -8.62
N LYS A 201 -1.76 20.45 -9.33
CA LYS A 201 -1.29 21.06 -10.58
C LYS A 201 -0.21 22.09 -10.24
N GLY A 202 1.05 21.70 -10.41
CA GLY A 202 2.21 22.54 -10.09
C GLY A 202 3.23 21.88 -9.17
N TYR A 203 2.98 20.67 -8.66
CA TYR A 203 4.00 19.90 -7.92
C TYR A 203 5.31 19.76 -8.73
N ASP A 204 5.19 19.55 -10.04
CA ASP A 204 6.35 19.43 -10.94
C ASP A 204 7.12 20.75 -11.12
N ALA A 205 6.50 21.90 -10.81
CA ALA A 205 7.13 23.22 -10.91
C ALA A 205 7.97 23.57 -9.65
N GLY A 206 7.95 22.71 -8.62
CA GLY A 206 8.55 22.98 -7.32
C GLY A 206 7.72 23.95 -6.47
N TRP A 207 8.02 24.01 -5.18
CA TRP A 207 7.48 25.07 -4.32
C TRP A 207 8.06 26.40 -4.80
N PRO A 208 7.24 27.46 -4.96
CA PRO A 208 7.78 28.78 -5.26
C PRO A 208 8.78 29.15 -4.16
N ASP A 209 9.98 29.56 -4.55
CA ASP A 209 10.96 30.10 -3.61
C ASP A 209 10.30 31.23 -2.83
N VAL A 210 10.26 31.10 -1.50
CA VAL A 210 9.64 32.08 -0.60
C VAL A 210 10.48 33.38 -0.53
N ASP A 211 11.63 33.41 -1.20
CA ASP A 211 12.59 34.51 -1.19
C ASP A 211 12.76 35.15 -2.59
N LYS A 212 11.66 35.64 -3.18
CA LYS A 212 11.69 36.62 -4.27
C LYS A 212 10.71 37.77 -4.06
#